data_AF-A0A2U9BAE0-F1
#
_entry.id   AF-A0A2U9BAE0-F1
#
_cell.length_a   1.000
_cell.length_b   1.000
_cell.length_c   1.000
_cell.angle_alpha   90.00
_cell.angle_beta   90.00
_cell.angle_gamma   90.00
#
_symmetry.space_group_name_H-M   'P 1'
#
loop_
_entity.id
_entity.type
_entity.pdbx_description
1 polymer ?
#
loop_
_entity_poly.entity_id
_entity_poly.type
_entity_poly.pdbx_seq_one_letter_code
_entity_poly.pdbx_strand_id
1 'polypeptide(L)' 'MTQLETAMAILMKTFDTCAAGEGKKDSLSKAEAKKMLEKELPTLLKASGRKVNEP' A
#
# COMPACT_ATOMS: atom_id res chain seq x y z
N MET A 1 -22.57 0.63 -6.86
CA MET A 1 -21.15 0.92 -7.09
C MET A 1 -20.66 0.09 -8.26
N THR A 2 -19.85 0.70 -9.13
CA THR A 2 -19.10 0.00 -10.18
C THR A 2 -17.89 -0.72 -9.59
N GLN A 3 -17.25 -1.58 -10.38
CA GLN A 3 -15.99 -2.22 -9.97
C GLN A 3 -14.89 -1.18 -9.68
N LEU A 4 -14.81 -0.12 -10.50
CA LEU A 4 -13.82 0.94 -10.32
C LEU A 4 -14.06 1.72 -9.02
N GLU A 5 -15.31 2.09 -8.73
CA GLU A 5 -15.68 2.76 -7.48
C GLU A 5 -15.34 1.89 -6.27
N THR A 6 -15.58 0.58 -6.36
CA THR A 6 -15.27 -0.37 -5.29
C THR A 6 -13.76 -0.48 -5.07
N ALA A 7 -12.98 -0.59 -6.15
CA ALA A 7 -11.52 -0.63 -6.08
C ALA A 7 -10.95 0.65 -5.43
N MET A 8 -11.47 1.82 -5.81
CA MET A 8 -11.07 3.10 -5.22
C MET A 8 -11.42 3.19 -3.73
N ALA A 9 -12.62 2.74 -3.34
CA ALA A 9 -13.02 2.72 -1.92
C ALA A 9 -12.11 1.82 -1.08
N ILE A 10 -11.67 0.68 -1.61
CA ILE A 10 -10.71 -0.21 -0.95
C ILE A 10 -9.36 0.49 -0.80
N LEU A 11 -8.85 1.12 -1.86
CA LEU A 11 -7.57 1.85 -1.82
C LEU A 11 -7.58 2.98 -0.77
N MET A 12 -8.65 3.78 -0.74
CA MET A 12 -8.81 4.87 0.24
C MET A 12 -8.84 4.33 1.66
N LYS A 13 -9.65 3.29 1.93
CA LYS A 13 -9.74 2.69 3.26
C LYS A 13 -8.41 2.12 3.75
N THR A 14 -7.67 1.46 2.86
CA THR A 14 -6.35 0.92 3.16
C THR A 14 -5.35 2.02 3.47
N PHE A 15 -5.37 3.11 2.70
CA PHE A 15 -4.55 4.30 2.95
C PHE A 15 -4.87 4.93 4.31
N ASP A 16 -6.14 5.22 4.60
CA ASP A 16 -6.58 5.85 5.85
C ASP A 16 -6.18 5.02 7.07
N THR A 17 -6.30 3.69 6.97
CA THR A 17 -5.90 2.76 8.03
C THR A 17 -4.40 2.83 8.33
N CYS A 18 -3.58 3.07 7.30
CA CYS A 18 -2.13 3.15 7.45
C CYS A 18 -1.66 4.54 7.90
N ALA A 19 -2.30 5.62 7.43
CA ALA A 19 -1.96 7.01 7.77
C ALA A 19 -2.42 7.45 9.18
N ALA A 20 -3.30 6.67 9.81
CA ALA A 20 -3.75 6.92 11.17
C ALA A 20 -2.68 6.63 12.25
N GLY A 21 -1.51 6.08 11.90
CA GLY A 21 -0.50 5.62 12.84
C GLY A 21 0.37 6.72 13.42
N GLU A 22 0.90 7.63 12.58
CA GLU A 22 1.90 8.63 12.97
C GLU A 22 1.34 10.06 13.08
N GLY A 23 0.03 10.23 12.94
CA GLY A 23 -0.68 11.47 13.28
C GLY A 23 -0.97 12.41 12.10
N LYS A 24 -0.50 12.10 10.88
CA LYS A 24 -0.92 12.78 9.64
C LYS A 24 -1.85 11.89 8.83
N LYS A 25 -3.16 12.13 8.95
CA LYS A 25 -4.19 11.31 8.28
C LYS A 25 -4.29 11.54 6.76
N ASP A 26 -3.64 12.59 6.27
CA ASP A 26 -3.65 13.04 4.89
C ASP A 26 -2.40 12.61 4.09
N SER A 27 -1.41 12.01 4.74
CA SER A 27 -0.18 11.54 4.11
C SER A 27 0.37 10.32 4.82
N LEU A 28 1.06 9.45 4.08
CA LEU A 28 1.81 8.35 4.67
C LEU A 28 3.26 8.77 4.86
N SER A 29 3.80 8.51 6.04
CA SER A 29 5.25 8.53 6.23
C SER A 29 5.91 7.40 5.44
N LYS A 30 7.23 7.47 5.27
CA LYS A 30 7.99 6.40 4.60
C LYS A 30 7.83 5.06 5.32
N ALA A 31 7.69 5.07 6.65
CA ALA A 31 7.50 3.86 7.43
C ALA A 31 6.08 3.28 7.25
N GLU A 32 5.06 4.14 7.29
CA GLU A 32 3.66 3.74 7.06
C GLU A 32 3.44 3.21 5.64
N ALA A 33 4.00 3.88 4.63
CA ALA A 33 3.93 3.44 3.24
C ALA A 33 4.64 2.09 3.04
N LYS A 34 5.83 1.90 3.63
CA LYS A 34 6.54 0.61 3.57
C LYS A 34 5.70 -0.50 4.21
N LYS A 35 5.12 -0.25 5.39
CA LYS A 35 4.26 -1.21 6.09
C LYS A 35 2.99 -1.55 5.30
N MET A 36 2.36 -0.55 4.68
CA MET A 36 1.20 -0.74 3.80
C MET A 36 1.55 -1.65 2.61
N LEU A 37 2.68 -1.37 1.93
CA LEU A 37 3.14 -2.16 0.80
C LEU A 37 3.49 -3.61 1.21
N GLU A 38 4.12 -3.80 2.37
CA GLU A 38 4.47 -5.14 2.90
C GLU A 38 3.23 -5.97 3.25
N LYS A 39 2.20 -5.34 3.79
CA LYS A 39 1.00 -6.03 4.28
C LYS A 39 -0.05 -6.25 3.20
N GLU A 40 -0.32 -5.24 2.38
CA GLU A 40 -1.48 -5.21 1.47
C GLU A 40 -1.06 -5.48 0.02
N LEU A 41 0.20 -5.20 -0.35
CA LEU A 41 0.73 -5.40 -1.70
C LEU A 41 2.07 -6.19 -1.71
N PRO A 42 2.16 -7.34 -1.00
CA PRO A 42 3.42 -8.07 -0.83
C PRO A 42 4.01 -8.59 -2.15
N THR A 43 3.17 -8.91 -3.13
CA THR A 43 3.58 -9.34 -4.47
C THR A 43 4.14 -8.19 -5.31
N LEU A 44 3.58 -6.98 -5.17
CA LEU A 44 4.08 -5.79 -5.84
C LEU A 44 5.49 -5.47 -5.37
N LEU A 45 5.74 -5.50 -4.06
CA LEU A 45 7.10 -5.30 -3.50
C LEU A 45 8.10 -6.34 -3.99
N LYS A 46 7.69 -7.62 -4.04
CA LYS A 46 8.54 -8.69 -4.59
C LYS A 46 8.87 -8.48 -6.07
N ALA A 47 7.95 -7.86 -6.83
CA ALA A 47 8.21 -7.47 -8.21
C ALA A 47 9.17 -6.27 -8.30
N SER A 48 9.03 -5.28 -7.41
CA SER A 48 9.89 -4.09 -7.37
C SER A 48 11.32 -4.36 -6.88
N GLY A 49 11.54 -5.44 -6.11
CA GLY A 49 12.84 -5.86 -5.61
C GLY A 49 13.62 -6.81 -6.52
N ARG A 50 13.08 -7.19 -7.68
CA ARG A 50 13.73 -8.15 -8.58
C ARG A 50 14.84 -7.47 -9.40
N LYS A 51 16.04 -7.38 -8.81
CA LYS A 51 17.24 -7.80 -9.55
C LYS A 51 17.05 -9.30 -9.74
N VAL A 52 16.63 -9.71 -10.94
CA VAL A 52 16.54 -11.12 -11.32
C VAL A 52 17.96 -11.69 -11.26
N ASN A 53 18.35 -12.29 -10.14
CA ASN A 53 19.36 -13.33 -10.18
C ASN A 53 18.58 -14.62 -10.49
N GLU A 54 18.49 -14.92 -11.79
CA GLU A 54 18.19 -16.26 -12.28
C GLU A 54 19.38 -17.18 -11.94
N PRO A 55 19.16 -18.43 -11.51
CA PRO A 55 20.15 -19.49 -11.66
C PRO A 55 20.30 -19.88 -13.14
#